data_AF-A0A521K2I4-F1
#
_entry.id   AF-A0A521K2I4-F1
#
_cell.length_a   1.000
_cell.length_b   1.000
_cell.length_c   1.000
_cell.angle_alpha   90.00
_cell.angle_beta   90.00
_cell.angle_gamma   90.00
#
_symmetry.space_group_name_H-M   'P 1'
#
loop_
_entity.id
_entity.type
_entity.pdbx_description
1 polymer ?
#
loop_
_entity_poly.entity_id
_entity_poly.type
_entity_poly.pdbx_seq_one_letter_code
_entity_poly.pdbx_strand_id
1 'polypeptide(L)' 'MAGLRWTDEKPTGAGWYWYRGGAGDMEPFIVEVDSSGCFQWPDGGFQEVKLAKGQWAGPIPFPDDL' A
#
# COMPACT_ATOMS: atom_id res chain seq x y z
N MET A 1 -1.39 -20.73 3.48
CA MET A 1 -1.77 -19.31 3.48
C MET A 1 -0.50 -18.49 3.50
N ALA A 2 -0.09 -17.94 2.36
CA ALA A 2 1.06 -17.03 2.32
C ALA A 2 0.63 -15.71 2.95
N GLY A 3 1.04 -15.48 4.20
CA GLY A 3 0.75 -14.23 4.88
C GLY A 3 1.41 -13.06 4.17
N LEU A 4 0.71 -11.92 4.11
CA LEU A 4 1.25 -10.66 3.62
C LEU A 4 2.48 -10.28 4.47
N ARG A 5 3.60 -9.97 3.80
CA ARG A 5 4.85 -9.58 4.46
C ARG A 5 5.11 -8.10 4.24
N TRP A 6 5.43 -7.39 5.31
CA TRP A 6 5.87 -6.00 5.25
C TRP A 6 7.27 -5.91 4.65
N THR A 7 7.43 -5.11 3.61
CA THR A 7 8.70 -4.82 2.93
C THR A 7 8.87 -3.31 2.74
N ASP A 8 10.11 -2.84 2.64
CA ASP A 8 10.41 -1.46 2.21
C ASP A 8 10.32 -1.33 0.68
N GLU A 9 10.15 -2.45 -0.02
CA GLU A 9 9.95 -2.48 -1.46
C GLU A 9 8.66 -1.77 -1.83
N LYS A 10 8.79 -0.85 -2.77
CA LYS A 10 7.71 -0.01 -3.24
C LYS A 10 6.85 -0.78 -4.24
N PRO A 11 5.52 -0.73 -4.15
CA PRO A 11 4.66 -1.32 -5.16
C PRO A 11 4.96 -0.76 -6.55
N THR A 12 5.09 -1.65 -7.53
CA THR A 12 5.43 -1.34 -8.92
C THR A 12 4.23 -1.46 -9.87
N GLY A 13 3.08 -1.91 -9.37
CA GLY A 13 1.88 -2.12 -10.17
C GLY A 13 0.62 -1.67 -9.44
N ALA A 14 -0.43 -1.39 -10.22
CA ALA A 14 -1.71 -0.97 -9.70
C ALA A 14 -2.36 -2.07 -8.83
N GLY A 15 -3.07 -1.68 -7.79
CA GLY A 15 -3.79 -2.59 -6.90
C GLY A 15 -3.82 -2.11 -5.46
N TRP A 16 -4.38 -2.95 -4.61
CA TRP A 16 -4.52 -2.65 -3.18
C TRP A 16 -3.29 -3.14 -2.41
N TYR A 17 -2.75 -2.27 -1.56
CA TYR A 17 -1.60 -2.59 -0.71
C TYR A 17 -1.85 -2.10 0.70
N TRP A 18 -1.38 -2.86 1.67
CA TRP A 18 -1.22 -2.37 3.02
C TRP A 18 -0.05 -1.40 3.06
N TYR A 19 -0.25 -0.25 3.69
CA TYR A 19 0.77 0.74 3.96
C TYR A 19 0.85 1.01 5.46
N ARG A 20 2.07 1.20 5.96
CA ARG A 20 2.32 1.73 7.31
C ARG A 20 3.46 2.75 7.28
N GLY A 21 3.27 3.87 7.95
CA GLY A 21 4.29 4.92 8.07
C GLY A 21 5.52 4.44 8.85
N GLY A 22 6.72 4.86 8.42
CA GLY A 22 8.01 4.38 8.96
C GLY A 22 8.31 4.73 10.42
N ALA A 23 7.42 5.40 11.14
CA ALA A 23 7.61 5.81 12.53
C ALA A 23 6.86 4.94 13.55
N GLY A 24 6.18 3.86 13.13
CA GLY A 24 5.44 2.97 14.06
C GLY A 24 4.23 3.61 14.74
N ASP A 25 3.96 4.89 14.48
CA ASP A 25 2.91 5.70 15.11
C ASP A 25 1.57 5.67 14.37
N MET A 26 1.51 5.08 13.18
CA MET A 26 0.25 4.94 12.43
C MET A 26 -0.16 3.47 12.34
N GLU A 27 -1.43 3.22 12.64
CA GLU A 27 -2.07 1.94 12.34
C GLU A 27 -1.93 1.64 10.84
N PRO A 28 -1.63 0.39 10.46
CA PRO A 28 -1.58 0.02 9.05
C PRO A 28 -2.97 0.21 8.43
N PHE A 29 -3.01 0.72 7.20
CA PHE A 29 -4.25 0.88 6.44
C PHE A 29 -4.03 0.49 4.99
N ILE A 30 -5.12 0.26 4.28
CA ILE A 30 -5.13 -0.18 2.90
C ILE A 30 -5.21 1.06 2.00
N VAL A 31 -4.35 1.12 0.97
CA VAL A 31 -4.38 2.14 -0.07
C VAL A 31 -4.44 1.49 -1.44
N GLU A 32 -5.12 2.16 -2.37
CA GLU A 32 -5.10 1.80 -3.78
C GLU A 32 -3.96 2.53 -4.48
N VAL A 33 -3.07 1.77 -5.12
CA VAL A 33 -2.03 2.28 -6.01
C VAL A 33 -2.57 2.23 -7.43
N ASP A 34 -2.51 3.34 -8.14
CA ASP A 34 -2.83 3.42 -9.57
C ASP A 34 -1.64 2.97 -10.44
N SER A 35 -1.94 2.69 -11.72
CA SER A 35 -0.98 2.41 -12.79
C SER A 35 0.13 3.46 -12.94
N SER A 36 -0.11 4.71 -12.53
CA SER A 36 0.88 5.78 -12.51
C SER A 36 1.90 5.68 -11.36
N GLY A 37 1.71 4.75 -10.42
CA GLY A 37 2.55 4.62 -9.21
C GLY A 37 2.23 5.67 -8.13
N CYS A 38 1.03 6.24 -8.18
CA CYS A 38 0.47 7.10 -7.15
C CYS A 38 -0.56 6.32 -6.35
N PHE A 39 -0.70 6.61 -5.07
CA PHE A 39 -1.78 6.10 -4.25
C PHE A 39 -2.61 7.22 -3.66
N GLN A 40 -3.87 6.93 -3.37
CA GLN A 40 -4.79 7.88 -2.75
C GLN A 40 -4.90 7.60 -1.25
N TRP A 41 -4.72 8.64 -0.44
CA TRP A 41 -4.98 8.63 0.99
C TRP A 41 -6.51 8.63 1.25
N PRO A 42 -6.96 8.08 2.38
CA PRO A 42 -8.38 8.13 2.76
C PRO A 42 -8.93 9.57 2.87
N ASP A 43 -8.07 10.55 3.16
CA ASP A 43 -8.40 11.99 3.14
C ASP A 43 -8.57 12.59 1.74
N GLY A 44 -8.36 11.80 0.67
CA GLY A 44 -8.46 12.22 -0.73
C GLY A 44 -7.19 12.86 -1.31
N GLY A 45 -6.10 12.93 -0.53
CA GLY A 45 -4.79 13.36 -1.04
C GLY A 45 -4.15 12.29 -1.92
N PHE A 46 -3.39 12.71 -2.93
CA PHE A 46 -2.59 11.80 -3.76
C PHE A 46 -1.11 11.91 -3.40
N GLN A 47 -0.42 10.78 -3.37
CA GLN A 47 1.01 10.74 -3.14
C GLN A 47 1.69 9.68 -3.99
N GLU A 48 2.88 9.97 -4.50
CA GLU A 48 3.69 8.98 -5.21
C GLU A 48 4.23 7.93 -4.23
N VAL A 49 4.08 6.66 -4.59
CA VAL A 49 4.64 5.53 -3.85
C VAL A 49 6.14 5.69 -3.62
N LYS A 50 6.85 6.28 -4.60
CA LYS A 50 8.30 6.53 -4.54
C LYS A 50 8.71 7.51 -3.44
N LEU A 51 7.83 8.43 -3.08
CA LEU A 51 8.09 9.48 -2.08
C LEU A 51 7.63 9.06 -0.67
N ALA A 52 6.75 8.06 -0.58
CA ALA A 52 6.28 7.54 0.69
C ALA A 52 7.40 6.84 1.46
N LYS A 53 7.59 7.26 2.72
CA LYS A 53 8.53 6.67 3.67
C LYS A 53 7.75 5.76 4.61
N GLY A 54 7.64 4.50 4.22
CA GLY A 54 6.87 3.50 4.93
C GLY A 54 7.06 2.12 4.35
N GLN A 55 6.46 1.14 5.01
CA GLN A 55 6.49 -0.24 4.55
C GLN A 55 5.19 -0.61 3.87
N TRP A 56 5.30 -1.52 2.92
CA TRP A 56 4.23 -1.98 2.05
C TRP A 56 4.04 -3.49 2.22
N ALA A 57 2.81 -3.95 2.07
CA ALA A 57 2.48 -5.37 2.06
C ALA A 57 1.35 -5.64 1.06
N GLY A 58 1.61 -6.45 0.04
CA GLY A 58 0.64 -6.72 -1.03
C GLY A 58 1.29 -7.30 -2.28
N PRO A 59 0.54 -7.43 -3.39
CA PRO A 59 -0.83 -6.95 -3.57
C PRO A 59 -1.88 -7.75 -2.78
N ILE A 60 -2.91 -7.06 -2.29
CA ILE A 60 -4.08 -7.66 -1.63
C ILE A 60 -5.03 -8.16 -2.73
N PRO A 61 -5.42 -9.45 -2.74
CA PRO A 61 -6.40 -9.95 -3.69
C PRO A 61 -7.78 -9.33 -3.41
N PHE A 62 -8.57 -9.11 -4.46
CA PHE A 62 -9.95 -8.67 -4.30
C PHE A 62 -10.76 -9.71 -3.51
N PRO A 63 -11.69 -9.28 -2.64
CA PRO A 63 -12.46 -10.18 -1.78
C PRO A 63 -13.37 -11.17 -2.53
N ASP A 64 -13.56 -11.02 -3.84
CA ASP A 64 -14.39 -11.90 -4.67
C ASP A 64 -13.65 -13.17 -5.17
N ASP A 65 -12.37 -13.34 -4.85
CA ASP A 65 -11.55 -14.49 -5.31
C ASP A 65 -11.42 -15.62 -4.25
N LEU A 66 -12.44 -15.81 -3.39
CA LEU A 66 -12.47 -16.83 -2.32
C LEU A 66 -13.64 -17.82 -2.43
#